data_AF-A0A2A2S2F0-F1
#
_entry.id   AF-A0A2A2S2F0-F1
#
_cell.length_a   1.000
_cell.length_b   1.000
_cell.length_c   1.000
_cell.angle_alpha   90.00
_cell.angle_beta   90.00
_cell.angle_gamma   90.00
#
_symmetry.space_group_name_H-M   'P 1'
#
loop_
_entity.id
_entity.type
_entity.pdbx_description
1 polymer ?
#
loop_
_entity_poly.entity_id
_entity_poly.type
_entity_poly.pdbx_seq_one_letter_code
_entity_poly.pdbx_strand_id
1 'polypeptide(L)'
;MKQSFRIYGIASLFVATMLLTITVKAQSSSGIYLSADDFINHKLSYTAEAEAGQIRFNGLFDWANVKIKQGASPVYLRKDKIFGYRLKGADYRYFKNTAYKIIAEKGIYLYSAYQLEPNTRGVKRVEDFYFSQKPDTAIKALTMNNLEAVFQNDTQFLYAVEGFFRSDRQLADYDSKLKEYKLEYIYAQTVK
;
A
#
# COMPACT_ATOMS: atom_id res chain seq x y z
N MET A 1 64.85 -22.85 -48.81
CA MET A 1 64.16 -21.53 -48.89
C MET A 1 63.16 -21.44 -47.75
N LYS A 2 63.38 -20.51 -46.81
CA LYS A 2 62.59 -20.37 -45.58
C LYS A 2 61.23 -19.75 -45.88
N GLN A 3 60.14 -20.42 -45.49
CA GLN A 3 58.79 -19.86 -45.47
C GLN A 3 58.61 -18.98 -44.23
N SER A 4 58.19 -17.74 -44.43
CA SER A 4 57.81 -16.79 -43.37
C SER A 4 56.29 -16.71 -43.28
N PHE A 5 55.71 -17.40 -42.29
CA PHE A 5 54.29 -17.29 -41.94
C PHE A 5 54.14 -16.14 -40.93
N ARG A 6 53.47 -15.05 -41.33
CA ARG A 6 53.14 -13.93 -40.44
C ARG A 6 51.77 -14.19 -39.80
N ILE A 7 51.77 -14.49 -38.50
CA ILE A 7 50.57 -14.62 -37.67
C ILE A 7 50.11 -13.21 -37.29
N TYR A 8 48.96 -12.77 -37.83
CA TYR A 8 48.27 -11.59 -37.33
C TYR A 8 47.43 -12.00 -36.12
N GLY A 9 47.84 -11.55 -34.95
CA GLY A 9 47.10 -11.73 -33.70
C GLY A 9 45.81 -10.94 -33.71
N ILE A 10 44.69 -11.63 -33.52
CA ILE A 10 43.39 -11.00 -33.23
C ILE A 10 43.36 -10.75 -31.73
N ALA A 11 43.65 -9.52 -31.32
CA ALA A 11 43.37 -9.06 -29.96
C ALA A 11 41.87 -8.79 -29.84
N SER A 12 41.12 -9.74 -29.27
CA SER A 12 39.69 -9.58 -29.01
C SER A 12 39.49 -8.78 -27.73
N LEU A 13 38.94 -7.56 -27.86
CA LEU A 13 38.67 -6.64 -26.77
C LEU A 13 37.37 -7.03 -26.05
N PHE A 14 37.47 -7.73 -24.92
CA PHE A 14 36.33 -7.95 -24.02
C PHE A 14 36.09 -6.68 -23.19
N VAL A 15 35.05 -5.91 -23.53
CA VAL A 15 34.54 -4.84 -22.66
C VAL A 15 33.52 -5.45 -21.71
N ALA A 16 33.96 -5.77 -20.49
CA ALA A 16 33.08 -6.17 -19.41
C ALA A 16 32.42 -4.92 -18.80
N THR A 17 31.19 -4.61 -19.21
CA THR A 17 30.36 -3.61 -18.53
C THR A 17 29.94 -4.12 -17.16
N MET A 18 30.66 -3.69 -16.13
CA MET A 18 30.31 -3.90 -14.72
C MET A 18 29.07 -3.07 -14.39
N LEU A 19 27.92 -3.74 -14.22
CA LEU A 19 26.70 -3.13 -13.70
C LEU A 19 26.94 -2.76 -12.23
N LEU A 20 27.17 -1.46 -11.97
CA LEU A 20 27.13 -0.90 -10.63
C LEU A 20 25.69 -1.04 -10.11
N THR A 21 25.44 -2.03 -9.26
CA THR A 21 24.23 -2.11 -8.47
C THR A 21 24.29 -1.05 -7.39
N ILE A 22 23.80 0.15 -7.72
CA ILE A 22 23.56 1.19 -6.73
C ILE A 22 22.48 0.62 -5.79
N THR A 23 22.86 0.22 -4.60
CA THR A 23 21.90 -0.08 -3.53
C THR A 23 21.31 1.25 -3.09
N VAL A 24 20.25 1.68 -3.78
CA VAL A 24 19.40 2.77 -3.32
C VAL A 24 18.81 2.30 -1.99
N LYS A 25 19.32 2.81 -0.87
CA LYS A 25 18.59 2.73 0.39
C LYS A 25 17.24 3.35 0.12
N ALA A 26 16.18 2.55 0.18
CA ALA A 26 14.81 3.04 0.06
C ALA A 26 14.61 4.11 1.15
N GLN A 27 14.77 5.38 0.77
CA GLN A 27 14.48 6.50 1.64
C GLN A 27 13.00 6.39 1.94
N SER A 28 12.66 6.18 3.21
CA SER A 28 11.27 6.11 3.70
C SER A 28 10.61 7.48 3.57
N SER A 29 10.35 7.89 2.33
CA SER A 29 9.77 9.16 1.97
C SER A 29 8.35 9.24 2.48
N SER A 30 7.95 10.45 2.89
CA SER A 30 6.58 10.76 3.24
C SER A 30 6.03 11.73 2.20
N GLY A 31 4.72 11.69 1.93
CA GLY A 31 4.11 12.51 0.90
C GLY A 31 2.62 12.21 0.74
N ILE A 32 1.99 12.89 -0.22
CA ILE A 32 0.56 12.80 -0.51
C ILE A 32 0.35 12.10 -1.86
N TYR A 33 -0.60 11.18 -1.89
CA TYR A 33 -1.16 10.65 -3.13
C TYR A 33 -2.40 11.49 -3.49
N LEU A 34 -2.38 12.18 -4.63
CA LEU A 34 -3.50 13.03 -5.03
C LEU A 34 -4.64 12.19 -5.62
N SER A 35 -4.30 11.11 -6.33
CA SER A 35 -5.26 10.18 -6.94
C SER A 35 -4.91 8.72 -6.62
N ALA A 36 -5.83 7.81 -6.95
CA ALA A 36 -5.55 6.38 -6.91
C ALA A 36 -4.41 6.01 -7.87
N ASP A 37 -4.33 6.64 -9.05
CA ASP A 37 -3.24 6.44 -9.99
C ASP A 37 -1.88 6.87 -9.43
N ASP A 38 -1.84 7.99 -8.71
CA ASP A 38 -0.62 8.42 -8.02
C ASP A 38 -0.17 7.34 -7.01
N PHE A 39 -1.10 6.73 -6.30
CA PHE A 39 -0.80 5.63 -5.38
C PHE A 39 -0.30 4.37 -6.10
N ILE A 40 -1.01 3.90 -7.13
CA ILE A 40 -0.63 2.72 -7.94
C ILE A 40 0.77 2.91 -8.56
N ASN A 41 1.08 4.12 -9.04
CA ASN A 41 2.36 4.43 -9.66
C ASN A 41 3.43 4.89 -8.65
N HIS A 42 3.15 4.79 -7.34
CA HIS A 42 4.01 5.26 -6.25
C HIS A 42 4.51 6.71 -6.38
N LYS A 43 3.71 7.56 -7.04
CA LYS A 43 3.98 8.97 -7.27
C LYS A 43 3.51 9.81 -6.09
N LEU A 44 4.46 10.34 -5.34
CA LEU A 44 4.19 11.22 -4.20
C LEU A 44 4.28 12.68 -4.60
N SER A 45 3.27 13.46 -4.23
CA SER A 45 3.31 14.92 -4.20
C SER A 45 3.63 15.41 -2.79
N TYR A 46 4.08 16.66 -2.66
CA TYR A 46 4.36 17.27 -1.35
C TYR A 46 5.30 16.40 -0.48
N THR A 47 6.37 15.89 -1.08
CA THR A 47 7.31 14.99 -0.40
C THR A 47 8.07 15.73 0.70
N ALA A 48 8.28 15.02 1.81
CA ALA A 48 9.15 15.46 2.89
C ALA A 48 10.19 14.37 3.16
N GLU A 49 11.45 14.78 3.35
CA GLU A 49 12.48 13.91 3.92
C GLU A 49 12.17 13.64 5.40
N ALA A 50 12.86 12.67 6.02
CA ALA A 50 12.53 11.97 7.27
C ALA A 50 12.20 12.82 8.53
N GLU A 51 12.18 14.15 8.44
CA GLU A 51 11.62 15.04 9.44
C GLU A 51 10.09 15.08 9.31
N ALA A 52 9.42 14.28 10.14
CA ALA A 52 7.96 14.17 10.32
C ALA A 52 7.21 15.49 10.62
N GLY A 53 7.87 16.65 10.51
CA GLY A 53 7.37 17.96 10.88
C GLY A 53 6.56 18.69 9.81
N GLN A 54 6.63 18.27 8.53
CA GLN A 54 6.00 19.01 7.43
C GLN A 54 4.54 18.63 7.19
N ILE A 55 4.18 17.34 7.25
CA ILE A 55 2.80 16.90 7.03
C ILE A 55 2.14 16.64 8.38
N ARG A 56 1.13 17.44 8.71
CA ARG A 56 0.33 17.28 9.94
C ARG A 56 -1.06 16.81 9.58
N PHE A 57 -1.37 15.59 10.02
CA PHE A 57 -2.70 15.00 9.98
C PHE A 57 -3.41 15.40 11.29
N ASN A 58 -4.01 16.58 11.35
CA ASN A 58 -4.54 17.17 12.59
C ASN A 58 -5.67 16.32 13.22
N GLY A 59 -5.82 16.47 14.55
CA GLY A 59 -6.84 15.84 15.39
C GLY A 59 -8.09 16.69 15.69
N LEU A 60 -9.07 16.03 16.32
CA LEU A 60 -10.37 16.40 16.95
C LEU A 60 -11.27 17.53 16.40
N PHE A 61 -10.77 18.60 15.76
CA PHE A 61 -11.63 19.69 15.25
C PHE A 61 -11.30 20.19 13.81
N ASP A 62 -10.19 19.75 13.20
CA ASP A 62 -9.81 20.09 11.82
C ASP A 62 -9.87 18.85 10.91
N TRP A 63 -11.03 18.17 10.95
CA TRP A 63 -11.17 16.80 10.41
C TRP A 63 -11.10 16.71 8.89
N ALA A 64 -11.33 17.81 8.15
CA ALA A 64 -11.46 17.77 6.70
C ALA A 64 -10.15 18.01 5.94
N ASN A 65 -9.10 18.54 6.58
CA ASN A 65 -7.88 18.97 5.88
C ASN A 65 -6.61 18.25 6.36
N VAL A 66 -5.63 18.19 5.47
CA VAL A 66 -4.22 17.87 5.74
C VAL A 66 -3.43 19.16 5.61
N LYS A 67 -2.65 19.50 6.65
CA LYS A 67 -1.77 20.66 6.63
C LYS A 67 -0.37 20.24 6.21
N ILE A 68 0.16 20.90 5.19
CA ILE A 68 1.48 20.65 4.64
C ILE A 68 2.31 21.93 4.82
N LYS A 69 3.44 21.84 5.51
CA LYS A 69 4.39 22.94 5.63
C LYS A 69 5.37 22.88 4.47
N GLN A 70 5.28 23.84 3.56
CA GLN A 70 6.29 24.09 2.53
C GLN A 70 6.74 25.54 2.62
N GLY A 71 8.00 25.78 2.98
CA GLY A 71 8.55 27.13 3.11
C GLY A 71 7.77 28.01 4.11
N ALA A 72 7.48 29.25 3.70
CA ALA A 72 6.89 30.28 4.56
C ALA A 72 5.36 30.18 4.72
N SER A 73 4.65 29.53 3.79
CA SER A 73 3.18 29.46 3.81
C SER A 73 2.68 28.01 3.79
N PRO A 74 1.85 27.58 4.76
CA PRO A 74 1.29 26.24 4.76
C PRO A 74 0.26 26.05 3.65
N VAL A 75 0.30 24.87 3.01
CA VAL A 75 -0.73 24.40 2.08
C VAL A 75 -1.72 23.53 2.85
N TYR A 76 -3.01 23.69 2.55
CA TYR A 76 -4.09 22.89 3.14
C TYR A 76 -4.81 22.13 2.02
N LEU A 77 -4.84 20.80 2.13
CA LEU A 77 -5.54 19.95 1.18
C LEU A 77 -6.72 19.28 1.87
N ARG A 78 -7.88 19.25 1.21
CA ARG A 78 -9.04 18.52 1.74
C ARG A 78 -8.82 17.01 1.59
N LYS A 79 -9.08 16.25 2.66
CA LYS A 79 -8.98 14.78 2.72
C LYS A 79 -9.92 14.07 1.74
N ASP A 80 -11.05 14.68 1.41
CA ASP A 80 -11.99 14.15 0.42
C ASP A 80 -11.64 14.53 -1.03
N LYS A 81 -10.55 15.28 -1.24
CA LYS A 81 -10.02 15.68 -2.55
C LYS A 81 -8.66 15.07 -2.87
N ILE A 82 -8.13 14.24 -1.97
CA ILE A 82 -6.88 13.50 -2.17
C ILE A 82 -7.15 12.01 -1.92
N PHE A 83 -6.32 11.15 -2.50
CA PHE A 83 -6.42 9.72 -2.25
C PHE A 83 -5.96 9.34 -0.85
N GLY A 84 -4.81 9.86 -0.43
CA GLY A 84 -4.14 9.33 0.74
C GLY A 84 -2.75 9.90 0.94
N TYR A 85 -1.93 9.22 1.74
CA TYR A 85 -0.58 9.64 2.04
C TYR A 85 0.33 8.45 2.36
N ARG A 86 1.63 8.65 2.16
CA ARG A 86 2.69 7.82 2.71
C ARG A 86 3.30 8.51 3.92
N LEU A 87 3.47 7.77 5.01
CA LEU A 87 4.18 8.23 6.19
C LEU A 87 5.21 7.19 6.61
N LYS A 88 6.49 7.54 6.47
CA LYS A 88 7.63 6.67 6.82
C LYS A 88 7.51 5.26 6.20
N GLY A 89 7.12 5.20 4.92
CA GLY A 89 6.97 3.95 4.18
C GLY A 89 5.65 3.19 4.40
N ALA A 90 4.78 3.63 5.32
CA ALA A 90 3.44 3.08 5.46
C ALA A 90 2.43 3.93 4.67
N ASP A 91 1.58 3.27 3.90
CA ASP A 91 0.58 3.91 3.07
C ASP A 91 -0.80 3.93 3.74
N TYR A 92 -1.51 5.03 3.50
CA TYR A 92 -2.82 5.28 4.08
C TYR A 92 -3.74 5.86 3.01
N ARG A 93 -4.99 5.39 2.98
CA ARG A 93 -6.04 5.91 2.12
C ARG A 93 -7.04 6.71 2.95
N TYR A 94 -7.47 7.86 2.43
CA TYR A 94 -8.60 8.58 2.98
C TYR A 94 -9.92 8.06 2.40
N PHE A 95 -10.89 7.82 3.28
CA PHE A 95 -12.26 7.54 2.90
C PHE A 95 -13.20 8.11 3.94
N LYS A 96 -14.15 8.95 3.51
CA LYS A 96 -15.07 9.68 4.41
C LYS A 96 -14.35 10.39 5.57
N ASN A 97 -13.19 11.00 5.27
CA ASN A 97 -12.31 11.73 6.21
C ASN A 97 -11.57 10.88 7.26
N THR A 98 -11.73 9.56 7.22
CA THR A 98 -10.97 8.61 8.02
C THR A 98 -9.75 8.13 7.23
N ALA A 99 -8.60 8.04 7.91
CA ALA A 99 -7.40 7.43 7.35
C ALA A 99 -7.41 5.92 7.64
N TYR A 100 -7.27 5.13 6.60
CA TYR A 100 -7.19 3.67 6.65
C TYR A 100 -5.78 3.27 6.24
N LYS A 101 -5.06 2.55 7.10
CA LYS A 101 -3.74 2.02 6.77
C LYS A 101 -3.90 0.93 5.72
N ILE A 102 -3.17 1.01 4.62
CA ILE A 102 -3.12 -0.04 3.59
C ILE A 102 -2.20 -1.14 4.12
N ILE A 103 -2.73 -2.36 4.22
CA ILE A 103 -1.99 -3.52 4.76
C ILE A 103 -1.79 -4.62 3.71
N ALA A 104 -2.58 -4.60 2.64
CA ALA A 104 -2.45 -5.48 1.48
C ALA A 104 -3.03 -4.76 0.25
N GLU A 105 -2.48 -5.02 -0.94
CA GLU A 105 -2.79 -4.27 -2.16
C GLU A 105 -2.71 -5.09 -3.46
N LYS A 106 -2.48 -6.41 -3.37
CA LYS A 106 -2.41 -7.30 -4.54
C LYS A 106 -3.81 -7.78 -4.93
N GLY A 107 -4.42 -7.06 -5.87
CA GLY A 107 -5.71 -7.42 -6.46
C GLY A 107 -6.91 -7.06 -5.60
N ILE A 108 -6.88 -7.40 -4.31
CA ILE A 108 -7.80 -6.91 -3.28
C ILE A 108 -7.03 -5.98 -2.34
N TYR A 109 -7.65 -4.85 -1.98
CA TYR A 109 -7.05 -3.90 -1.05
C TYR A 109 -7.58 -4.17 0.34
N LEU A 110 -6.68 -4.47 1.28
CA LEU A 110 -7.01 -4.62 2.68
C LEU A 110 -6.52 -3.42 3.47
N TYR A 111 -7.29 -3.06 4.48
CA TYR A 111 -6.98 -1.93 5.33
C TYR A 111 -7.16 -2.26 6.80
N SER A 112 -6.44 -1.53 7.66
CA SER A 112 -6.74 -1.45 9.09
C SER A 112 -6.99 -0.01 9.54
N ALA A 113 -7.88 0.13 10.51
CA ALA A 113 -8.11 1.39 11.20
C ALA A 113 -8.42 1.13 12.68
N TYR A 114 -7.91 1.99 13.55
CA TYR A 114 -8.21 1.89 14.97
C TYR A 114 -9.53 2.58 15.30
N GLN A 115 -10.42 1.84 15.94
CA GLN A 115 -11.63 2.37 16.57
C GLN A 115 -11.44 2.49 18.08
N LEU A 116 -12.21 3.40 18.66
CA LEU A 116 -12.28 3.61 20.11
C LEU A 116 -13.57 2.95 20.62
N GLU A 117 -13.44 1.89 21.38
CA GLU A 117 -14.56 1.15 21.97
C GLU A 117 -14.67 1.42 23.47
N PRO A 118 -15.88 1.65 24.00
CA PRO A 118 -16.10 1.68 25.45
C PRO A 118 -15.73 0.34 26.11
N ASN A 119 -15.04 0.40 27.24
CA ASN A 119 -14.72 -0.75 28.08
C ASN A 119 -15.00 -0.40 29.55
N THR A 120 -15.13 -1.42 30.39
CA THR A 120 -15.37 -1.32 31.86
C THR A 120 -14.37 -0.42 32.61
N ARG A 121 -13.21 -0.08 32.02
CA ARG A 121 -12.19 0.83 32.58
C ARG A 121 -11.82 2.01 31.66
N GLY A 122 -12.73 2.44 30.78
CA GLY A 122 -12.51 3.60 29.92
C GLY A 122 -12.71 3.27 28.44
N VAL A 123 -11.76 3.64 27.59
CA VAL A 123 -11.83 3.41 26.13
C VAL A 123 -10.69 2.50 25.71
N LYS A 124 -11.01 1.42 24.99
CA LYS A 124 -10.05 0.51 24.38
C LYS A 124 -9.87 0.88 22.92
N ARG A 125 -8.62 0.90 22.46
CA ARG A 125 -8.31 0.97 21.03
C ARG A 125 -8.39 -0.43 20.44
N VAL A 126 -9.30 -0.64 19.50
CA VAL A 126 -9.49 -1.92 18.78
C VAL A 126 -9.14 -1.70 17.32
N GLU A 127 -8.38 -2.62 16.75
CA GLU A 127 -8.04 -2.59 15.32
C GLU A 127 -9.12 -3.34 14.54
N ASP A 128 -9.79 -2.63 13.65
CA ASP A 128 -10.76 -3.18 12.73
C ASP A 128 -10.16 -3.28 11.32
N PHE A 129 -10.68 -4.25 10.56
CA PHE A 129 -10.23 -4.53 9.21
C PHE A 129 -11.30 -4.19 8.19
N TYR A 130 -10.84 -3.72 7.03
CA TYR A 130 -11.68 -3.25 5.94
C TYR A 130 -11.10 -3.69 4.61
N PHE A 131 -11.87 -3.60 3.53
CA PHE A 131 -11.39 -3.87 2.19
C PHE A 131 -12.04 -2.97 1.13
N SER A 132 -11.46 -2.96 -0.06
CA SER A 132 -12.10 -2.51 -1.30
C SER A 132 -11.61 -3.35 -2.48
N GLN A 133 -12.43 -3.47 -3.52
CA GLN A 133 -12.12 -4.26 -4.70
C GLN A 133 -11.01 -3.61 -5.56
N LYS A 134 -11.04 -2.28 -5.67
CA LYS A 134 -10.08 -1.45 -6.40
C LYS A 134 -9.64 -0.27 -5.53
N PRO A 135 -8.53 0.40 -5.83
CA PRO A 135 -8.04 1.47 -4.98
C PRO A 135 -8.97 2.69 -4.97
N ASP A 136 -9.83 2.89 -5.96
CA ASP A 136 -10.80 3.99 -6.04
C ASP A 136 -12.23 3.61 -5.59
N THR A 137 -12.52 2.33 -5.37
CA THR A 137 -13.85 1.86 -4.92
C THR A 137 -14.08 2.04 -3.42
N ALA A 138 -15.34 2.00 -2.98
CA ALA A 138 -15.71 2.22 -1.58
C ALA A 138 -15.03 1.23 -0.62
N ILE A 139 -14.55 1.74 0.53
CA ILE A 139 -14.04 0.92 1.63
C ILE A 139 -15.23 0.36 2.43
N LYS A 140 -15.22 -0.95 2.68
CA LYS A 140 -16.25 -1.69 3.44
C LYS A 140 -15.61 -2.46 4.59
N ALA A 141 -16.36 -2.69 5.66
CA ALA A 141 -15.90 -3.54 6.77
C ALA A 141 -15.61 -4.96 6.27
N LEU A 142 -14.53 -5.57 6.75
CA LEU A 142 -14.11 -6.91 6.34
C LEU A 142 -14.98 -7.97 7.02
N THR A 143 -16.07 -8.33 6.36
CA THR A 143 -17.05 -9.33 6.82
C THR A 143 -17.43 -10.21 5.63
N MET A 144 -17.85 -11.44 5.88
CA MET A 144 -18.28 -12.38 4.83
C MET A 144 -19.40 -11.77 3.99
N ASN A 145 -20.43 -11.21 4.64
CA ASN A 145 -21.56 -10.57 3.97
C ASN A 145 -21.12 -9.44 3.02
N ASN A 146 -20.14 -8.61 3.42
CA ASN A 146 -19.65 -7.56 2.54
C ASN A 146 -18.81 -8.13 1.38
N LEU A 147 -18.04 -9.19 1.60
CA LEU A 147 -17.29 -9.87 0.54
C LEU A 147 -18.25 -10.47 -0.50
N GLU A 148 -19.25 -11.22 -0.07
CA GLU A 148 -20.30 -11.78 -0.94
C GLU A 148 -20.98 -10.69 -1.77
N ALA A 149 -21.35 -9.58 -1.15
CA ALA A 149 -22.02 -8.47 -1.85
C ALA A 149 -21.14 -7.80 -2.90
N VAL A 150 -19.83 -7.66 -2.66
CA VAL A 150 -18.89 -7.01 -3.60
C VAL A 150 -18.43 -7.96 -4.70
N PHE A 151 -18.17 -9.21 -4.35
CA PHE A 151 -17.58 -10.22 -5.24
C PHE A 151 -18.59 -11.26 -5.73
N GLN A 152 -19.89 -10.90 -5.78
CA GLN A 152 -20.98 -11.80 -6.22
C GLN A 152 -20.74 -12.44 -7.60
N ASN A 153 -19.95 -11.79 -8.46
CA ASN A 153 -19.61 -12.28 -9.80
C ASN A 153 -18.33 -13.12 -9.84
N ASP A 154 -17.57 -13.18 -8.73
CA ASP A 154 -16.31 -13.91 -8.60
C ASP A 154 -16.54 -15.21 -7.80
N THR A 155 -17.41 -16.09 -8.32
CA THR A 155 -17.91 -17.26 -7.58
C THR A 155 -16.78 -18.20 -7.10
N GLN A 156 -15.69 -18.35 -7.88
CA GLN A 156 -14.54 -19.15 -7.47
C GLN A 156 -13.83 -18.58 -6.24
N PHE A 157 -13.73 -17.25 -6.17
CA PHE A 157 -13.18 -16.56 -5.01
C PHE A 157 -14.06 -16.78 -3.78
N LEU A 158 -15.38 -16.57 -3.92
CA LEU A 158 -16.32 -16.76 -2.80
C LEU A 158 -16.30 -18.19 -2.25
N TYR A 159 -16.33 -19.22 -3.10
CA TYR A 159 -16.22 -20.61 -2.64
C TYR A 159 -14.90 -20.90 -1.92
N ALA A 160 -13.79 -20.32 -2.38
CA ALA A 160 -12.52 -20.47 -1.68
C ALA A 160 -12.56 -19.77 -0.31
N VAL A 161 -13.14 -18.57 -0.22
CA VAL A 161 -13.29 -17.84 1.04
C VAL A 161 -14.14 -18.64 2.04
N GLU A 162 -15.30 -19.14 1.63
CA GLU A 162 -16.17 -20.01 2.47
C GLU A 162 -15.46 -21.30 2.90
N GLY A 163 -14.66 -21.89 2.00
CA GLY A 163 -13.90 -23.11 2.27
C GLY A 163 -12.79 -22.90 3.31
N PHE A 164 -12.11 -21.74 3.27
CA PHE A 164 -10.93 -21.45 4.11
C PHE A 164 -11.26 -20.75 5.44
N PHE A 165 -12.26 -19.87 5.47
CA PHE A 165 -12.58 -19.07 6.65
C PHE A 165 -13.85 -19.59 7.33
N ARG A 166 -13.90 -19.48 8.66
CA ARG A 166 -15.04 -19.90 9.50
C ARG A 166 -15.70 -18.73 10.25
N SER A 167 -15.08 -17.55 10.20
CA SER A 167 -15.60 -16.34 10.85
C SER A 167 -14.96 -15.09 10.25
N ASP A 168 -15.63 -13.95 10.38
CA ASP A 168 -15.12 -12.64 9.95
C ASP A 168 -13.75 -12.31 10.54
N ARG A 169 -13.50 -12.72 11.80
CA ARG A 169 -12.22 -12.50 12.48
C ARG A 169 -11.04 -13.10 11.73
N GLN A 170 -11.24 -14.23 11.06
CA GLN A 170 -10.18 -14.93 10.33
C GLN A 170 -9.89 -14.32 8.95
N LEU A 171 -10.76 -13.46 8.42
CA LEU A 171 -10.55 -12.82 7.11
C LEU A 171 -9.29 -11.94 7.08
N ALA A 172 -8.84 -11.47 8.25
CA ALA A 172 -7.61 -10.71 8.42
C ALA A 172 -6.41 -11.59 8.86
N ASP A 173 -6.51 -12.91 8.77
CA ASP A 173 -5.40 -13.81 9.11
C ASP A 173 -4.19 -13.56 8.20
N TYR A 174 -3.03 -13.39 8.82
CA TYR A 174 -1.76 -13.21 8.14
C TYR A 174 -0.96 -14.51 8.10
N ASP A 175 -0.45 -14.89 6.93
CA ASP A 175 0.50 -15.99 6.80
C ASP A 175 1.92 -15.48 6.99
N SER A 176 2.51 -15.82 8.14
CA SER A 176 3.86 -15.37 8.49
C SER A 176 4.98 -16.02 7.68
N LYS A 177 4.71 -17.13 6.98
CA LYS A 177 5.67 -17.80 6.10
C LYS A 177 5.67 -17.15 4.71
N LEU A 178 4.48 -16.90 4.16
CA LEU A 178 4.30 -16.26 2.85
C LEU A 178 4.44 -14.73 2.90
N LYS A 179 4.41 -14.14 4.10
CA LYS A 179 4.42 -12.69 4.33
C LYS A 179 3.25 -11.97 3.66
N GLU A 180 2.09 -12.62 3.63
CA GLU A 180 0.89 -12.16 2.93
C GLU A 180 -0.37 -12.42 3.74
N TYR A 181 -1.43 -11.63 3.53
CA TYR A 181 -2.74 -11.94 4.10
C TYR A 181 -3.37 -13.12 3.35
N LYS A 182 -3.98 -14.06 4.09
CA LYS A 182 -4.57 -15.26 3.46
C LYS A 182 -5.66 -14.92 2.45
N LEU A 183 -6.44 -13.87 2.72
CA LEU A 183 -7.50 -13.41 1.82
C LEU A 183 -6.93 -12.83 0.52
N GLU A 184 -5.85 -12.05 0.60
CA GLU A 184 -5.11 -11.53 -0.57
C GLU A 184 -4.56 -12.69 -1.42
N TYR A 185 -3.97 -13.69 -0.76
CA TYR A 185 -3.48 -14.90 -1.43
C TYR A 185 -4.60 -15.66 -2.14
N ILE A 186 -5.72 -15.93 -1.46
CA ILE A 186 -6.87 -16.63 -2.04
C ILE A 186 -7.44 -15.87 -3.24
N TYR A 187 -7.54 -14.53 -3.15
CA TYR A 187 -7.96 -13.70 -4.26
C TYR A 187 -7.05 -13.87 -5.48
N ALA A 188 -5.73 -13.78 -5.28
CA ALA A 188 -4.74 -13.95 -6.35
C ALA A 188 -4.74 -15.36 -6.98
N GLN A 189 -5.18 -16.40 -6.26
CA GLN A 189 -5.28 -17.76 -6.81
C GLN A 189 -6.57 -18.02 -7.59
N THR A 190 -7.61 -17.22 -7.38
CA THR A 190 -8.96 -17.49 -7.89
C THR A 190 -9.40 -16.53 -9.00
N VAL A 191 -8.85 -15.31 -9.02
CA VAL A 191 -9.11 -14.31 -10.05
C VAL A 191 -7.93 -14.29 -11.03
N LYS A 192 -8.20 -14.60 -12.30
CA LYS A 192 -7.22 -14.60 -13.39
C LYS A 192 -7.25 -13.30 -14.19
#